data_AF-A0A8B6DJS1-F1
#
_entry.id   AF-A0A8B6DJS1-F1
#
_cell.length_a   1.000
_cell.length_b   1.000
_cell.length_c   1.000
_cell.angle_alpha   90.00
_cell.angle_beta   90.00
_cell.angle_gamma   90.00
#
_symmetry.space_group_name_H-M   'P 1'
#
loop_
_entity.id
_entity.type
_entity.pdbx_description
1 polymer ?
#
loop_
_entity_poly.entity_id
_entity_poly.type
_entity_poly.pdbx_seq_one_letter_code
_entity_poly.pdbx_strand_id
1 'polypeptide(L)'
;MDDMTVTEFLSQIGKEFVQYSDYFVQHKFLNVSSLRCIHIPGDINYIFGTVLTLGEKRQIENALMELKNVAVNEKETFEPESSALHKISGRLEDKLSQKKIELADKEHQLRQLEMPVEEPPPQGNLNYRCTNCHIRGHKADNNKGNNVCKNDRCSTFLICGQKDKHKEFREERKSSQTQIRNIRIEVESLTTEQNQFQFCE
;
A
#
# COMPACT_ATOMS: atom_id res chain seq x y z
N MET A 1 8.75 28.98 -20.43
CA MET A 1 7.60 29.56 -19.69
C MET A 1 7.61 29.16 -18.20
N ASP A 2 8.64 28.47 -17.71
CA ASP A 2 8.60 27.72 -16.44
C ASP A 2 8.87 28.57 -15.18
N ASP A 3 9.27 29.83 -15.34
CA ASP A 3 9.44 30.78 -14.21
C ASP A 3 8.15 31.54 -13.87
N MET A 4 7.04 31.29 -14.57
CA MET A 4 5.78 31.98 -14.31
C MET A 4 5.17 31.51 -12.99
N THR A 5 4.91 32.47 -12.10
CA THR A 5 4.28 32.24 -10.80
C THR A 5 2.79 31.93 -10.96
N VAL A 6 2.20 31.29 -9.95
CA VAL A 6 0.74 31.04 -9.92
C VAL A 6 -0.05 32.34 -10.04
N THR A 7 0.41 33.41 -9.39
CA THR A 7 -0.22 34.74 -9.44
C THR A 7 -0.23 35.31 -10.85
N GLU A 8 0.88 35.19 -11.58
CA GLU A 8 0.96 35.64 -12.97
C GLU A 8 0.06 34.83 -13.88
N PHE A 9 0.00 33.51 -13.70
CA PHE A 9 -0.93 32.64 -14.43
C PHE A 9 -2.39 33.05 -14.19
N LEU A 10 -2.80 33.21 -12.93
CA LEU A 10 -4.17 33.62 -12.61
C LEU A 10 -4.50 35.01 -13.16
N SER A 11 -3.53 35.92 -13.18
CA SER A 11 -3.72 37.23 -13.79
C SER A 11 -3.94 37.18 -15.31
N GLN A 12 -3.54 36.11 -16.00
CA GLN A 12 -3.86 35.91 -17.43
C GLN A 12 -5.31 35.47 -17.64
N ILE A 13 -5.90 34.77 -16.67
CA ILE A 13 -7.31 34.40 -16.67
C ILE A 13 -8.16 35.65 -16.39
N GLY A 14 -7.77 36.43 -15.38
CA GLY A 14 -8.41 37.68 -14.99
C GLY A 14 -7.85 38.19 -13.66
N LYS A 15 -7.82 39.52 -13.46
CA LYS A 15 -7.23 40.11 -12.24
C LYS A 15 -7.98 39.69 -10.97
N GLU A 16 -9.26 39.41 -11.10
CA GLU A 16 -10.13 38.89 -10.04
C GLU A 16 -9.73 37.48 -9.58
N PHE A 17 -8.98 36.72 -10.38
CA PHE A 17 -8.53 35.38 -10.00
C PHE A 17 -7.26 35.39 -9.15
N VAL A 18 -6.52 36.49 -9.12
CA VAL A 18 -5.25 36.61 -8.38
C VAL A 18 -5.45 36.35 -6.88
N GLN A 19 -6.58 36.74 -6.31
CA GLN A 19 -6.92 36.49 -4.90
C GLN A 19 -6.98 35.00 -4.53
N TYR A 20 -7.05 34.12 -5.52
CA TYR A 20 -7.09 32.67 -5.34
C TYR A 20 -5.71 32.01 -5.33
N SER A 21 -4.62 32.78 -5.51
CA SER A 21 -3.24 32.26 -5.53
C SER A 21 -2.90 31.45 -4.27
N ASP A 22 -3.35 31.91 -3.11
CA ASP A 22 -3.01 31.31 -1.82
C ASP A 22 -3.58 29.90 -1.67
N TYR A 23 -4.72 29.61 -2.31
CA TYR A 23 -5.31 28.27 -2.31
C TYR A 23 -4.42 27.27 -3.04
N PHE A 24 -3.85 27.65 -4.19
CA PHE A 24 -2.90 26.79 -4.89
C PHE A 24 -1.62 26.56 -4.06
N VAL A 25 -1.09 27.61 -3.43
CA VAL A 25 0.13 27.54 -2.61
C VAL A 25 -0.08 26.64 -1.38
N GLN A 26 -1.22 26.74 -0.71
CA GLN A 26 -1.59 25.86 0.41
C GLN A 26 -1.58 24.38 0.00
N HIS A 27 -2.00 24.09 -1.23
CA HIS A 27 -2.01 22.75 -1.82
C HIS A 27 -0.70 22.38 -2.54
N LYS A 28 0.39 23.11 -2.28
CA LYS A 28 1.75 22.86 -2.81
C LYS A 28 1.93 23.09 -4.31
N PHE A 29 1.02 23.83 -4.95
CA PHE A 29 1.21 24.32 -6.30
C PHE A 29 1.86 25.71 -6.25
N LEU A 30 3.15 25.78 -6.55
CA LEU A 30 3.99 26.98 -6.33
C LEU A 30 4.30 27.75 -7.62
N ASN A 31 4.21 27.10 -8.77
CA ASN A 31 4.52 27.67 -10.09
C ASN A 31 3.71 27.00 -11.20
N VAL A 32 3.78 27.56 -12.40
CA VAL A 32 3.09 27.02 -13.59
C VAL A 32 3.43 25.55 -13.86
N SER A 33 4.67 25.12 -13.65
CA SER A 33 5.07 23.72 -13.82
C SER A 33 4.28 22.79 -12.89
N SER A 34 4.09 23.17 -11.63
CA SER A 34 3.27 22.41 -10.69
C SER A 34 1.77 22.45 -11.01
N LEU A 35 1.26 23.53 -11.61
CA LEU A 35 -0.14 23.64 -12.03
C LEU A 35 -0.51 22.64 -13.15
N ARG A 36 0.47 22.23 -13.98
CA ARG A 36 0.26 21.19 -15.02
C ARG A 36 -0.16 19.85 -14.43
N CYS A 37 0.22 19.57 -13.18
CA CYS A 37 -0.07 18.31 -12.49
C CYS A 37 -1.51 18.24 -11.92
N ILE A 38 -2.27 19.34 -11.94
CA ILE A 38 -3.64 19.38 -11.39
C ILE A 38 -4.57 18.48 -12.22
N HIS A 39 -5.24 17.52 -11.58
CA HIS A 39 -6.22 16.66 -12.22
C HIS A 39 -7.57 17.37 -12.34
N ILE A 40 -7.94 17.75 -13.57
CA ILE A 40 -9.22 18.40 -13.87
C ILE A 40 -10.29 17.32 -14.09
N PRO A 41 -11.52 17.45 -13.52
CA PRO A 41 -12.00 18.50 -12.62
C PRO A 41 -11.85 18.19 -11.11
N GLY A 42 -11.34 16.99 -10.76
CA GLY A 42 -11.30 16.49 -9.38
C GLY A 42 -10.56 17.40 -8.40
N ASP A 43 -9.37 17.85 -8.76
CA ASP A 43 -8.50 18.63 -7.89
C ASP A 43 -8.98 20.07 -7.72
N ILE A 44 -9.67 20.64 -8.71
CA ILE A 44 -10.23 22.00 -8.59
C ILE A 44 -11.33 22.04 -7.54
N ASN A 45 -12.17 21.00 -7.46
CA ASN A 45 -13.15 20.91 -6.38
C ASN A 45 -12.50 20.66 -5.02
N TYR A 46 -11.36 19.98 -4.97
CA TYR A 46 -10.61 19.76 -3.75
C TYR A 46 -9.90 21.03 -3.25
N ILE A 47 -9.25 21.79 -4.13
CA ILE A 47 -8.52 23.02 -3.80
C ILE A 47 -9.49 24.14 -3.39
N PHE A 48 -10.61 24.28 -4.09
CA PHE A 48 -11.50 25.42 -3.92
C PHE A 48 -12.81 25.12 -3.19
N GLY A 49 -13.19 23.86 -3.00
CA GLY A 49 -14.45 23.50 -2.35
C GLY A 49 -15.65 24.27 -2.92
N THR A 50 -16.31 25.08 -2.09
CA THR A 50 -17.43 25.95 -2.46
C THR A 50 -17.04 27.43 -2.65
N VAL A 51 -15.75 27.77 -2.59
CA VAL A 51 -15.26 29.15 -2.66
C VAL A 51 -15.51 29.76 -4.05
N LEU A 52 -15.29 28.97 -5.10
CA LEU A 52 -15.51 29.40 -6.48
C LEU A 52 -16.93 29.07 -6.95
N THR A 53 -17.53 29.99 -7.71
CA THR A 53 -18.73 29.72 -8.49
C THR A 53 -18.44 28.69 -9.59
N LEU A 54 -19.48 28.04 -10.12
CA LEU A 54 -19.32 27.08 -11.22
C LEU A 54 -18.70 27.73 -12.47
N GLY A 55 -18.98 29.01 -12.72
CA GLY A 55 -18.40 29.77 -13.83
C GLY A 55 -16.90 29.98 -13.65
N GLU A 56 -16.48 30.45 -12.48
CA GLU A 56 -15.07 30.65 -12.15
C GLU A 56 -14.27 29.33 -12.18
N LYS A 57 -14.85 28.24 -11.67
CA LYS A 57 -14.23 26.91 -11.75
C LYS A 57 -13.94 26.52 -13.20
N ARG A 58 -14.92 26.68 -14.09
CA ARG A 58 -14.74 26.38 -15.51
C ARG A 58 -13.67 27.25 -16.18
N GLN A 59 -13.57 28.53 -15.82
CA GLN A 59 -12.55 29.41 -16.36
C GLN A 59 -11.14 28.97 -15.96
N ILE A 60 -10.93 28.60 -14.69
CA ILE A 60 -9.66 28.06 -14.20
C ILE A 60 -9.36 26.70 -14.86
N GLU A 61 -10.34 25.81 -14.95
CA GLU A 61 -10.19 24.51 -15.61
C GLU A 61 -9.79 24.66 -17.09
N ASN A 62 -10.44 25.57 -17.82
CA ASN A 62 -10.09 25.83 -19.22
C ASN A 62 -8.67 26.37 -19.35
N ALA A 63 -8.27 27.34 -18.53
CA ALA A 63 -6.92 27.89 -18.57
C ALA A 63 -5.85 26.84 -18.23
N LEU A 64 -6.12 25.95 -17.28
CA LEU A 64 -5.23 24.83 -16.95
C LEU A 64 -5.17 23.80 -18.08
N MET A 65 -6.27 23.54 -18.79
CA MET A 65 -6.26 22.68 -19.99
C MET A 65 -5.43 23.30 -21.12
N GLU A 66 -5.57 24.60 -21.37
CA GLU A 66 -4.75 25.32 -22.35
C GLU A 66 -3.26 25.26 -21.99
N LEU A 67 -2.94 25.45 -20.70
CA LEU A 67 -1.58 25.37 -20.19
C LEU A 67 -0.95 23.97 -20.37
N LYS A 68 -1.76 22.91 -20.32
CA LYS A 68 -1.33 21.54 -20.65
C LYS A 68 -1.14 21.34 -22.16
N ASN A 69 -2.00 21.93 -22.98
CA ASN A 69 -1.92 21.81 -24.44
C ASN A 69 -0.74 22.58 -25.05
N VAL A 70 -0.34 23.72 -24.48
CA VAL A 70 0.85 24.47 -24.93
C VAL A 70 2.13 23.64 -24.74
N ALA A 71 2.21 22.83 -23.68
CA ALA A 71 3.36 21.95 -23.42
C ALA A 71 3.52 20.81 -24.45
N VAL A 72 2.46 20.47 -25.20
CA VAL A 72 2.51 19.44 -26.26
C VAL A 72 3.14 20.00 -27.55
N ASN A 73 3.06 21.31 -27.79
CA ASN A 73 3.60 21.93 -29.00
C ASN A 73 5.05 22.42 -28.87
N GLU A 74 5.61 22.47 -27.66
CA GLU A 74 7.01 22.88 -27.42
C GLU A 74 8.00 21.69 -27.26
N LYS A 75 7.54 20.44 -27.43
CA LYS A 75 8.36 19.21 -27.32
C LYS A 75 9.23 18.88 -28.56
N GLU A 76 9.65 19.88 -29.34
CA GLU A 76 10.81 19.75 -30.23
C GLU A 76 11.93 20.63 -29.69
N THR A 77 13.01 20.00 -29.21
CA THR A 77 14.26 20.58 -28.69
C THR A 77 14.29 21.01 -27.22
N PHE A 78 14.37 20.05 -26.28
CA PHE A 78 15.25 20.13 -25.09
C PHE A 78 15.26 18.79 -24.32
N GLU A 79 16.43 18.12 -24.22
CA GLU A 79 16.68 16.91 -23.42
C GLU A 79 17.71 17.28 -22.34
N PRO A 80 17.30 17.44 -21.06
CA PRO A 80 17.97 16.66 -20.01
C PRO A 80 17.06 16.19 -18.84
N GLU A 81 15.79 16.59 -18.74
CA GLU A 81 14.92 16.26 -17.58
C GLU A 81 14.22 14.89 -17.66
N SER A 82 14.04 14.38 -18.88
CA SER A 82 13.46 13.06 -19.19
C SER A 82 14.19 11.91 -18.47
N SER A 83 15.53 11.97 -18.41
CA SER A 83 16.36 10.92 -17.80
C SER A 83 16.14 10.75 -16.28
N ALA A 84 15.85 11.83 -15.56
CA ALA A 84 15.68 11.76 -14.10
C ALA A 84 14.30 11.22 -13.71
N LEU A 85 13.24 11.65 -14.40
CA LEU A 85 11.88 11.15 -14.23
C LEU A 85 11.77 9.66 -14.58
N HIS A 86 12.35 9.22 -15.70
CA HIS A 86 12.40 7.80 -16.07
C HIS A 86 13.16 6.96 -15.03
N LYS A 87 14.25 7.49 -14.45
CA LYS A 87 14.98 6.81 -13.36
C LYS A 87 14.16 6.70 -12.07
N ILE A 88 13.31 7.67 -11.77
CA ILE A 88 12.43 7.64 -10.59
C ILE A 88 11.28 6.65 -10.82
N SER A 89 10.65 6.70 -11.99
CA SER A 89 9.60 5.76 -12.39
C SER A 89 10.09 4.31 -12.36
N GLY A 90 11.25 4.03 -12.98
CA GLY A 90 11.85 2.68 -12.96
C GLY A 90 12.21 2.20 -11.54
N ARG A 91 12.72 3.08 -10.67
CA ARG A 91 12.98 2.73 -9.27
C ARG A 91 11.70 2.42 -8.49
N LEU A 92 10.60 3.09 -8.82
CA LEU A 92 9.29 2.86 -8.19
C LEU A 92 8.69 1.53 -8.65
N GLU A 93 8.81 1.22 -9.94
CA GLU A 93 8.47 -0.08 -10.53
C GLU A 93 9.24 -1.23 -9.88
N ASP A 94 10.56 -1.09 -9.74
CA ASP A 94 11.41 -2.09 -9.09
C ASP A 94 10.98 -2.35 -7.64
N LYS A 95 10.73 -1.28 -6.88
CA LYS A 95 10.25 -1.37 -5.50
C LYS A 95 8.89 -2.06 -5.41
N LEU A 96 7.95 -1.70 -6.29
CA LEU A 96 6.63 -2.30 -6.32
C LEU A 96 6.71 -3.79 -6.67
N SER A 97 7.54 -4.15 -7.65
CA SER A 97 7.79 -5.53 -8.03
C SER A 97 8.37 -6.33 -6.86
N GLN A 98 9.39 -5.80 -6.19
CA GLN A 98 10.00 -6.43 -5.01
C GLN A 98 8.98 -6.64 -3.88
N LYS A 99 8.13 -5.65 -3.62
CA LYS A 99 7.09 -5.74 -2.58
C LYS A 99 5.99 -6.73 -2.90
N LYS A 100 5.60 -6.86 -4.18
CA LYS A 100 4.66 -7.89 -4.64
C LYS A 100 5.24 -9.30 -4.48
N ILE A 101 6.54 -9.50 -4.73
CA ILE A 101 7.23 -10.77 -4.49
C ILE A 101 7.25 -11.06 -2.99
N GLU A 102 7.66 -10.09 -2.16
CA GLU A 102 7.69 -10.22 -0.70
C GLU A 102 6.30 -10.62 -0.14
N LEU A 103 5.24 -10.00 -0.67
CA LEU A 103 3.86 -10.33 -0.32
C LEU A 103 3.52 -11.79 -0.67
N ALA A 104 3.81 -12.21 -1.91
CA ALA A 104 3.52 -13.56 -2.38
C ALA A 104 4.25 -14.63 -1.55
N ASP A 105 5.51 -14.37 -1.19
CA ASP A 105 6.31 -15.25 -0.35
C ASP A 105 5.74 -15.37 1.05
N LYS A 106 5.33 -14.25 1.66
CA LYS A 106 4.72 -14.25 3.00
C LYS A 106 3.36 -14.94 3.04
N GLU A 107 2.54 -14.73 2.00
CA GLU A 107 1.28 -15.46 1.86
C GLU A 107 1.51 -16.97 1.66
N HIS A 108 2.56 -17.35 0.93
CA HIS A 108 2.94 -18.76 0.78
C HIS A 108 3.41 -19.37 2.11
N GLN A 109 4.25 -18.66 2.89
CA GLN A 109 4.68 -19.09 4.22
C GLN A 109 3.49 -19.29 5.17
N LEU A 110 2.53 -18.36 5.17
CA LEU A 110 1.33 -18.51 6.00
C LEU A 110 0.48 -19.72 5.58
N ARG A 111 0.33 -19.96 4.27
CA ARG A 111 -0.37 -21.16 3.77
C ARG A 111 0.33 -22.43 4.23
N GLN A 112 1.65 -22.52 4.10
CA GLN A 112 2.43 -23.67 4.59
C GLN A 112 2.27 -23.85 6.11
N LEU A 113 2.31 -22.76 6.88
CA LEU A 113 2.11 -22.78 8.31
C LEU A 113 0.71 -23.29 8.67
N GLU A 114 -0.32 -23.03 7.87
CA GLU A 114 -1.70 -23.47 8.09
C GLU A 114 -1.99 -24.89 7.58
N MET A 115 -1.18 -25.45 6.67
CA MET A 115 -1.37 -26.80 6.10
C MET A 115 -1.56 -27.89 7.17
N PRO A 116 -2.64 -28.69 7.13
CA PRO A 116 -2.87 -29.74 8.12
C PRO A 116 -1.66 -30.64 8.29
N VAL A 117 -1.23 -30.85 9.54
CA VAL A 117 -0.21 -31.85 9.86
C VAL A 117 -0.97 -33.10 10.26
N GLU A 118 -0.72 -34.19 9.54
CA GLU A 118 -1.28 -35.49 9.93
C GLU A 118 -0.63 -35.96 11.22
N GLU A 119 -1.45 -36.38 12.18
CA GLU A 119 -0.92 -36.97 13.41
C GLU A 119 -0.17 -38.27 13.06
N PRO A 120 1.10 -38.41 13.47
CA PRO A 120 1.87 -39.60 13.18
C PRO A 120 1.21 -40.82 13.79
N PRO A 121 1.29 -41.99 13.13
CA PRO A 121 0.65 -43.20 13.62
C PRO A 121 1.16 -43.55 15.03
N PRO A 122 0.30 -44.17 15.87
CA PRO A 122 0.71 -44.63 17.19
C PRO A 122 1.86 -45.64 17.05
N GLN A 123 2.93 -45.48 17.83
CA GLN A 123 4.02 -46.46 17.91
C GLN A 123 3.82 -47.35 19.15
N GLY A 124 3.86 -48.66 18.94
CA GLY A 124 3.69 -49.68 20.00
C GLY A 124 2.25 -49.85 20.49
N ASN A 125 2.08 -50.46 21.67
CA ASN A 125 0.77 -50.74 22.29
C ASN A 125 0.06 -49.50 22.87
N LEU A 126 0.56 -48.30 22.60
CA LEU A 126 0.05 -47.04 23.15
C LEU A 126 -0.97 -46.43 22.16
N ASN A 127 -2.27 -46.63 22.45
CA ASN A 127 -3.40 -46.04 21.71
C ASN A 127 -3.56 -44.51 21.88
N TYR A 128 -2.53 -43.79 22.33
CA TYR A 128 -2.64 -42.37 22.64
C TYR A 128 -2.47 -41.50 21.40
N ARG A 129 -3.58 -40.96 20.89
CA ARG A 129 -3.63 -39.90 19.86
C ARG A 129 -3.51 -38.52 20.51
N CYS A 130 -2.81 -37.58 19.85
CA CYS A 130 -2.66 -36.23 20.37
C CYS A 130 -4.03 -35.54 20.48
N THR A 131 -4.93 -35.81 19.54
CA THR A 131 -6.32 -35.34 19.58
C THR A 131 -7.01 -35.70 20.90
N ASN A 132 -6.81 -36.92 21.41
CA ASN A 132 -7.40 -37.36 22.69
C ASN A 132 -6.76 -36.64 23.88
N CYS A 133 -5.44 -36.40 23.85
CA CYS A 133 -4.73 -35.59 24.83
C CYS A 133 -5.27 -34.14 24.87
N HIS A 134 -5.42 -33.51 23.71
CA HIS A 134 -5.85 -32.12 23.61
C HIS A 134 -7.35 -31.90 23.86
N ILE A 135 -8.20 -32.92 23.64
CA ILE A 135 -9.64 -32.88 23.94
C ILE A 135 -9.92 -33.21 25.41
N ARG A 136 -9.30 -34.28 25.94
CA ARG A 136 -9.66 -34.83 27.26
C ARG A 136 -8.69 -34.44 28.37
N GLY A 137 -7.56 -33.81 28.05
CA GLY A 137 -6.41 -33.70 28.93
C GLY A 137 -5.73 -35.07 29.11
N HIS A 138 -4.45 -35.08 29.46
CA HIS A 138 -3.86 -36.33 29.95
C HIS A 138 -4.57 -36.71 31.24
N LYS A 139 -5.30 -37.84 31.23
CA LYS A 139 -5.75 -38.52 32.45
C LYS A 139 -4.59 -39.12 33.28
N ALA A 140 -3.34 -38.80 32.96
CA ALA A 140 -2.21 -39.17 33.80
C ALA A 140 -2.17 -38.21 34.99
N ASP A 141 -1.91 -38.74 36.18
CA ASP A 141 -1.97 -38.08 37.51
C ASP A 141 -1.23 -36.75 37.67
N ASN A 142 -0.51 -36.29 36.64
CA ASN A 142 0.33 -35.09 36.63
C ASN A 142 -0.11 -33.99 35.65
N ASN A 143 -1.29 -34.06 35.03
CA ASN A 143 -1.80 -32.96 34.19
C ASN A 143 -3.11 -32.36 34.72
N LYS A 144 -3.08 -31.89 35.98
CA LYS A 144 -4.09 -31.00 36.53
C LYS A 144 -3.77 -29.56 36.09
N GLY A 145 -4.34 -29.14 34.96
CA GLY A 145 -4.31 -27.76 34.50
C GLY A 145 -3.07 -27.39 33.69
N ASN A 146 -3.28 -26.93 32.45
CA ASN A 146 -2.37 -26.17 31.59
C ASN A 146 -0.91 -26.64 31.43
N ASN A 147 -0.52 -27.81 31.91
CA ASN A 147 0.86 -28.28 31.80
C ASN A 147 1.10 -28.91 30.44
N VAL A 148 2.27 -28.57 29.88
CA VAL A 148 2.80 -29.14 28.63
C VAL A 148 2.77 -30.65 28.75
N CYS A 149 2.18 -31.32 27.76
CA CYS A 149 2.18 -32.76 27.68
C CYS A 149 3.62 -33.29 27.73
N LYS A 150 3.90 -34.25 28.62
CA LYS A 150 5.24 -34.87 28.77
C LYS A 150 5.61 -35.81 27.61
N ASN A 151 4.72 -36.01 26.64
CA ASN A 151 5.03 -36.76 25.44
C ASN A 151 5.74 -35.84 24.46
N ASP A 152 6.94 -36.22 24.02
CA ASP A 152 7.72 -35.46 23.04
C ASP A 152 6.94 -35.17 21.75
N ARG A 153 5.96 -36.02 21.40
CA ARG A 153 5.06 -35.79 20.26
C ARG A 153 4.13 -34.58 20.40
N CYS A 154 3.90 -34.10 21.62
CA CYS A 154 3.07 -32.94 21.92
C CYS A 154 3.89 -31.70 22.29
N SER A 155 5.21 -31.74 22.09
CA SER A 155 6.11 -30.63 22.37
C SER A 155 5.94 -29.45 21.40
N THR A 156 5.48 -29.72 20.17
CA THR A 156 5.23 -28.70 19.14
C THR A 156 4.05 -29.08 18.24
N PHE A 157 3.36 -28.06 17.73
CA PHE A 157 2.29 -28.22 16.74
C PHE A 157 2.74 -28.87 15.44
N LEU A 158 4.04 -28.78 15.12
CA LEU A 158 4.63 -29.40 13.94
C LEU A 158 4.61 -30.94 14.02
N ILE A 159 4.48 -31.50 15.22
CA ILE A 159 4.47 -32.96 15.44
C ILE A 159 3.05 -33.45 15.79
N CYS A 160 2.31 -32.71 16.62
CA CYS A 160 0.99 -33.17 17.08
C CYS A 160 -0.16 -32.75 16.15
N GLY A 161 0.05 -31.80 15.24
CA GLY A 161 -0.96 -31.25 14.34
C GLY A 161 -2.10 -30.46 14.99
N GLN A 162 -2.18 -30.39 16.33
CA GLN A 162 -3.21 -29.66 17.08
C GLN A 162 -2.89 -28.17 17.22
N LYS A 163 -2.66 -27.50 16.09
CA LYS A 163 -2.19 -26.11 15.95
C LYS A 163 -2.88 -25.11 16.86
N ASP A 164 -4.21 -25.11 16.92
CA ASP A 164 -4.98 -24.16 17.72
C ASP A 164 -4.79 -24.31 19.23
N LYS A 165 -4.16 -25.39 19.70
CA LYS A 165 -3.84 -25.60 21.12
C LYS A 165 -2.46 -25.09 21.49
N HIS A 166 -1.59 -24.88 20.50
CA HIS A 166 -0.23 -24.39 20.68
C HIS A 166 -0.20 -22.86 20.65
N LYS A 167 0.46 -22.26 21.63
CA LYS A 167 0.52 -20.79 21.76
C LYS A 167 1.43 -20.20 20.68
N GLU A 168 2.56 -20.85 20.46
CA GLU A 168 3.56 -20.51 19.45
C GLU A 168 2.94 -20.45 18.04
N PHE A 169 2.06 -21.39 17.67
CA PHE A 169 1.35 -21.36 16.40
C PHE A 169 0.47 -20.13 16.26
N ARG A 170 -0.31 -19.80 17.31
CA ARG A 170 -1.21 -18.63 17.28
C ARG A 170 -0.41 -17.32 17.18
N GLU A 171 0.72 -17.23 17.86
CA GLU A 171 1.61 -16.07 17.82
C GLU A 171 2.27 -15.91 16.45
N GLU A 172 2.81 -17.00 15.89
CA GLU A 172 3.42 -17.02 14.56
C GLU A 172 2.39 -16.67 13.47
N ARG A 173 1.20 -17.27 13.52
CA ARG A 173 0.09 -16.98 12.60
C ARG A 173 -0.31 -15.50 12.66
N LYS A 174 -0.49 -14.95 13.87
CA LYS A 174 -0.86 -13.54 14.06
C LYS A 174 0.24 -12.59 13.56
N SER A 175 1.50 -12.93 13.82
CA SER A 175 2.65 -12.17 13.33
C SER A 175 2.68 -12.13 11.80
N SER A 176 2.56 -13.30 11.15
CA SER A 176 2.52 -13.43 9.70
C SER A 176 1.35 -12.67 9.06
N GLN A 177 0.14 -12.76 9.64
CA GLN A 177 -1.01 -11.98 9.20
C GLN A 177 -0.78 -10.47 9.29
N THR A 178 -0.11 -10.02 10.35
CA THR A 178 0.24 -8.60 10.54
C THR A 178 1.25 -8.13 9.49
N GLN A 179 2.29 -8.93 9.23
CA GLN A 179 3.28 -8.65 8.19
C GLN A 179 2.64 -8.54 6.80
N ILE A 180 1.79 -9.52 6.43
CA ILE A 180 1.05 -9.51 5.15
C ILE A 180 0.21 -8.24 5.02
N ARG A 181 -0.51 -7.86 6.08
CA ARG A 181 -1.32 -6.63 6.08
C ARG A 181 -0.47 -5.39 5.82
N ASN A 182 0.67 -5.26 6.50
CA ASN A 182 1.55 -4.11 6.34
C ASN A 182 2.13 -4.04 4.91
N ILE A 183 2.56 -5.18 4.35
CA ILE A 183 3.08 -5.23 2.98
C ILE A 183 1.98 -4.89 1.97
N ARG A 184 0.73 -5.33 2.17
CA ARG A 184 -0.40 -4.95 1.29
C ARG A 184 -0.64 -3.44 1.27
N ILE A 185 -0.61 -2.79 2.43
CA ILE A 185 -0.73 -1.33 2.53
C ILE A 185 0.41 -0.64 1.79
N GLU A 186 1.64 -1.14 1.93
CA GLU A 186 2.80 -0.60 1.21
C GLU A 186 2.67 -0.77 -0.31
N VAL A 187 2.22 -1.93 -0.78
CA VAL A 187 1.94 -2.20 -2.20
C VAL A 187 0.86 -1.26 -2.73
N GLU A 188 -0.23 -1.03 -1.99
CA GLU A 188 -1.31 -0.10 -2.36
C GLU A 188 -0.79 1.35 -2.44
N SER A 189 0.02 1.79 -1.47
CA SER A 189 0.65 3.11 -1.49
C SER A 189 1.54 3.29 -2.71
N LEU A 190 2.45 2.35 -2.96
CA LEU A 190 3.38 2.40 -4.09
C LEU A 190 2.64 2.31 -5.44
N THR A 191 1.56 1.54 -5.52
CA THR A 191 0.72 1.48 -6.74
C THR A 191 0.03 2.82 -6.98
N THR A 192 -0.45 3.48 -5.92
CA THR A 192 -1.06 4.80 -6.01
C THR A 192 -0.04 5.84 -6.46
N GLU A 193 1.17 5.83 -5.88
CA GLU A 193 2.28 6.69 -6.30
C GLU A 193 2.65 6.43 -7.76
N GLN A 194 2.76 5.18 -8.20
CA GLN A 194 3.07 4.85 -9.59
C GLN A 194 2.00 5.35 -10.56
N ASN A 195 0.73 5.18 -10.20
CA ASN A 195 -0.39 5.74 -10.96
C ASN A 195 -0.40 7.28 -10.94
N GLN A 196 0.24 7.95 -9.99
CA GLN A 196 0.39 9.41 -10.07
C GLN A 196 1.47 9.79 -11.09
N PHE A 197 2.58 9.03 -11.14
CA PHE A 197 3.67 9.28 -12.09
C PHE A 197 3.30 8.97 -13.54
N GLN A 198 2.57 7.87 -13.79
CA GLN A 198 2.20 7.45 -15.14
C GLN A 198 1.22 8.41 -15.84
N PHE A 199 0.54 9.27 -15.06
CA PHE A 199 -0.37 10.30 -15.56
C PHE A 199 0.28 11.69 -15.60
N CYS A 200 1.57 11.81 -15.26
CA CYS A 200 2.38 13.02 -15.35
C CYS A 200 3.35 13.05 -16.56
N GLU A 201 3.49 11.95 -17.32
CA GLU A 201 4.27 11.88 -18.58
C GLU A 201 3.48 12.42 -19.79
#